data_AF-A0A060YJP2-F1
#
_entry.id   AF-A0A060YJP2-F1
#
_cell.length_a   1.000
_cell.length_b   1.000
_cell.length_c   1.000
_cell.angle_alpha   90.00
_cell.angle_beta   90.00
_cell.angle_gamma   90.00
#
_symmetry.space_group_name_H-M   'P 1'
#
loop_
_entity.id
_entity.type
_entity.pdbx_description
1 polymer ?
#
loop_
_entity_poly.entity_id
_entity_poly.type
_entity_poly.pdbx_seq_one_letter_code
_entity_poly.pdbx_strand_id
1 'polypeptide(L)'
;MTIFSSIPHALAPVSLIPSAPLSLVCTALRGKTKAFNEMEANFKNLSRGLVNIAAKLTNTKDVRDFFIDLVEKFIEPCRSDKWTAGDMRLYLTHYTNSAHILDTFKHQVVWDRYMGVIKSCILKMYHD
;
A
#
# COMPACT_ATOMS: atom_id res chain seq x y z
N MET A 1 -17.18 16.88 -5.99
CA MET A 1 -15.72 16.87 -5.78
C MET A 1 -15.46 16.57 -4.30
N THR A 2 -15.87 15.39 -3.84
CA THR A 2 -16.07 15.09 -2.39
C THR A 2 -15.42 13.77 -1.96
N ILE A 3 -14.66 13.12 -2.85
CA ILE A 3 -14.08 11.79 -2.59
C ILE A 3 -12.95 11.88 -1.54
N PHE A 4 -12.27 13.03 -1.43
CA PHE A 4 -11.11 13.20 -0.55
C PHE A 4 -11.45 13.63 0.89
N SER A 5 -12.63 14.20 1.16
CA SER A 5 -13.00 14.64 2.52
C SER A 5 -13.45 13.49 3.43
N SER A 6 -13.79 12.32 2.88
CA SER A 6 -14.21 11.13 3.65
C SER A 6 -13.04 10.22 4.06
N ILE A 7 -11.85 10.46 3.50
CA ILE A 7 -10.64 9.66 3.73
C ILE A 7 -10.05 9.80 5.16
N PRO A 8 -10.01 10.99 5.81
CA PRO A 8 -9.26 11.12 7.07
C PRO A 8 -9.94 10.43 8.26
N HIS A 9 -11.28 10.43 8.35
CA HIS A 9 -11.99 9.70 9.41
C HIS A 9 -12.03 8.18 9.16
N ALA A 10 -11.97 7.76 7.90
CA ALA A 10 -11.95 6.36 7.48
C ALA A 10 -10.59 5.67 7.68
N LEU A 11 -9.50 6.45 7.71
CA LEU A 11 -8.13 5.97 7.87
C LEU A 11 -7.57 6.14 9.29
N ALA A 12 -8.24 6.88 10.18
CA ALA A 12 -7.92 6.89 11.61
C ALA A 12 -7.94 5.49 12.28
N PRO A 13 -8.74 4.49 11.84
CA PRO A 13 -8.64 3.11 12.29
C PRO A 13 -7.45 2.34 11.68
N VAL A 14 -6.72 2.90 10.71
CA VAL A 14 -5.67 2.20 9.96
C VAL A 14 -4.31 2.25 10.67
N SER A 15 -4.10 3.25 11.54
CA SER A 15 -3.05 3.18 12.59
C SER A 15 -3.28 2.04 13.59
N LEU A 16 -4.51 1.54 13.61
CA LEU A 16 -4.99 0.40 14.38
C LEU A 16 -5.02 -0.89 13.56
N ILE A 17 -4.45 -0.93 12.35
CA ILE A 17 -4.11 -2.19 11.68
C ILE A 17 -3.16 -2.92 12.64
N PRO A 18 -3.66 -3.89 13.43
CA PRO A 18 -2.81 -4.66 14.31
C PRO A 18 -2.00 -5.57 13.39
N SER A 19 -1.11 -6.39 13.91
CA SER A 19 -0.41 -7.49 13.24
C SER A 19 -1.22 -8.45 12.32
N ALA A 20 -2.53 -8.24 12.10
CA ALA A 20 -3.45 -9.09 11.37
C ALA A 20 -3.26 -9.13 9.83
N PRO A 21 -3.14 -8.01 9.07
CA PRO A 21 -2.87 -8.10 7.64
C PRO A 21 -1.42 -8.48 7.37
N LEU A 22 -0.49 -8.27 8.32
CA LEU A 22 0.87 -8.83 8.21
C LEU A 22 0.80 -10.36 8.14
N SER A 23 0.12 -11.03 9.10
CA SER A 23 0.02 -12.49 9.08
C SER A 23 -0.74 -13.00 7.85
N LEU A 24 -1.80 -12.33 7.42
CA LEU A 24 -2.61 -12.73 6.25
C LEU A 24 -1.85 -12.55 4.93
N VAL A 25 -1.19 -11.41 4.75
CA VAL A 25 -0.40 -11.13 3.55
C VAL A 25 0.84 -12.03 3.52
N CYS A 26 1.57 -12.17 4.63
CA CYS A 26 2.72 -13.07 4.69
C CYS A 26 2.31 -14.55 4.53
N THR A 27 1.18 -14.99 5.10
CA THR A 27 0.69 -16.36 4.84
C THR A 27 0.31 -16.56 3.38
N ALA A 28 -0.34 -15.57 2.76
CA ALA A 28 -0.74 -15.64 1.36
C ALA A 28 0.45 -15.55 0.38
N LEU A 29 1.57 -14.95 0.78
CA LEU A 29 2.78 -14.78 -0.03
C LEU A 29 3.80 -15.91 0.15
N ARG A 30 3.73 -16.68 1.24
CA ARG A 30 4.67 -17.76 1.54
C ARG A 30 4.76 -18.76 0.38
N GLY A 31 5.96 -18.95 -0.15
CA GLY A 31 6.23 -19.86 -1.28
C GLY A 31 5.88 -19.32 -2.67
N LYS A 32 5.32 -18.10 -2.79
CA LYS A 32 4.98 -17.50 -4.09
C LYS A 32 6.06 -16.58 -4.66
N THR A 33 7.04 -16.21 -3.84
CA THR A 33 8.15 -15.34 -4.24
C THR A 33 9.41 -15.68 -3.45
N LYS A 34 10.56 -15.43 -4.08
CA LYS A 34 11.87 -15.49 -3.43
C LYS A 34 12.13 -14.29 -2.51
N ALA A 35 11.42 -13.18 -2.72
CA ALA A 35 11.52 -11.94 -1.91
C ALA A 35 10.65 -11.98 -0.64
N PHE A 36 10.21 -13.17 -0.22
CA PHE A 36 9.22 -13.33 0.85
C PHE A 36 9.72 -12.80 2.21
N ASN A 37 10.98 -13.11 2.54
CA ASN A 37 11.56 -12.72 3.83
C ASN A 37 11.72 -11.20 3.91
N GLU A 38 12.14 -10.57 2.80
CA GLU A 38 12.27 -9.12 2.65
C GLU A 38 10.89 -8.45 2.72
N MET A 39 9.89 -9.02 2.05
CA MET A 39 8.49 -8.58 2.14
C MET A 39 7.97 -8.58 3.57
N GLU A 40 8.17 -9.67 4.31
CA GLU A 40 7.74 -9.80 5.69
C GLU A 40 8.46 -8.80 6.61
N ALA A 41 9.78 -8.67 6.46
CA ALA A 41 10.59 -7.73 7.23
C ALA A 41 10.17 -6.27 7.00
N ASN A 42 9.88 -5.90 5.75
CA ASN A 42 9.56 -4.51 5.38
C ASN A 42 8.07 -4.17 5.37
N PHE A 43 7.18 -5.14 5.58
CA PHE A 43 5.73 -4.94 5.48
C PHE A 43 5.23 -3.73 6.28
N LYS A 44 5.65 -3.59 7.54
CA LYS A 44 5.20 -2.48 8.40
C LYS A 44 5.62 -1.12 7.83
N ASN A 45 6.81 -1.04 7.25
CA ASN A 45 7.34 0.19 6.67
C ASN A 45 6.61 0.54 5.37
N LEU A 46 6.43 -0.44 4.48
CA LEU A 46 5.73 -0.29 3.21
C LEU A 46 4.25 0.06 3.41
N SER A 47 3.57 -0.66 4.30
CA SER A 47 2.16 -0.40 4.68
C SER A 47 2.00 1.01 5.24
N ARG A 48 2.87 1.41 6.17
CA ARG A 48 2.87 2.78 6.73
C ARG A 48 3.10 3.83 5.64
N GLY A 49 4.01 3.59 4.70
CA GLY A 49 4.28 4.46 3.56
C GLY A 49 3.01 4.76 2.76
N LEU A 50 2.30 3.71 2.33
CA LEU A 50 1.05 3.86 1.59
C LEU A 50 -0.03 4.62 2.38
N VAL A 51 -0.25 4.24 3.64
CA VAL A 51 -1.28 4.88 4.48
C VAL A 51 -0.96 6.37 4.72
N ASN A 52 0.30 6.71 4.97
CA ASN A 52 0.72 8.10 5.16
C ASN A 52 0.55 8.93 3.89
N ILE A 53 0.79 8.35 2.71
CA ILE A 53 0.50 9.00 1.43
C ILE A 53 -0.99 9.29 1.33
N ALA A 54 -1.85 8.31 1.62
CA ALA A 54 -3.30 8.48 1.61
C ALA A 54 -3.76 9.62 2.54
N ALA A 55 -3.20 9.71 3.74
CA ALA A 55 -3.51 10.76 4.71
C ALA A 55 -3.13 12.16 4.19
N LYS A 56 -2.01 12.27 3.44
CA LYS A 56 -1.52 13.54 2.87
C LYS A 56 -2.33 14.03 1.65
N LEU A 57 -3.10 13.16 0.98
CA LEU A 57 -3.91 13.51 -0.20
C LEU A 57 -5.10 14.43 0.10
N THR A 58 -5.39 14.69 1.37
CA THR A 58 -6.47 15.59 1.83
C THR A 58 -6.11 17.07 1.70
N ASN A 59 -4.82 17.38 1.76
CA ASN A 59 -4.32 18.73 1.54
C ASN A 59 -3.97 18.88 0.06
N THR A 60 -4.23 20.05 -0.52
CA THR A 60 -3.88 20.43 -1.90
C THR A 60 -2.36 20.51 -2.07
N LYS A 61 -1.66 19.39 -1.86
CA LYS A 61 -0.25 19.24 -2.18
C LYS A 61 -0.10 19.15 -3.69
N ASP A 62 1.07 19.58 -4.17
CA ASP A 62 1.44 19.44 -5.56
C ASP A 62 1.40 17.95 -5.93
N VAL A 63 0.79 17.61 -7.07
CA VAL A 63 0.71 16.23 -7.59
C VAL A 63 2.12 15.64 -7.73
N ARG A 64 3.13 16.49 -7.93
CA ARG A 64 4.54 16.12 -7.90
C ARG A 64 4.97 15.49 -6.57
N ASP A 65 4.59 16.07 -5.43
CA ASP A 65 4.96 15.55 -4.11
C ASP A 65 4.40 14.15 -3.86
N PHE A 66 3.22 13.87 -4.40
CA PHE A 66 2.62 12.53 -4.35
C PHE A 66 3.49 11.50 -5.07
N PHE A 67 3.98 11.81 -6.27
CA PHE A 67 4.86 10.89 -7.00
C PHE A 67 6.23 10.74 -6.34
N ILE A 68 6.78 11.81 -5.77
CA ILE A 68 8.02 11.75 -4.99
C ILE A 68 7.83 10.84 -3.77
N ASP A 69 6.75 11.03 -3.00
CA ASP A 69 6.46 10.18 -1.84
C ASP A 69 6.29 8.69 -2.26
N LEU A 70 5.68 8.39 -3.41
CA LEU A 70 5.59 7.02 -3.92
C LEU A 70 6.97 6.40 -4.22
N VAL A 71 7.88 7.20 -4.79
CA VAL A 71 9.23 6.74 -5.11
C VAL A 71 9.99 6.46 -3.82
N GLU A 72 10.12 7.46 -2.96
CA GLU A 72 10.96 7.39 -1.77
C GLU A 72 10.42 6.42 -0.71
N LYS A 73 9.10 6.39 -0.50
CA LYS A 73 8.51 5.65 0.63
C LYS A 73 8.12 4.22 0.27
N PHE A 74 8.15 3.85 -1.02
CA PHE A 74 7.74 2.53 -1.46
C PHE A 74 8.65 1.93 -2.54
N ILE A 75 8.85 2.61 -3.67
CA ILE A 75 9.61 2.05 -4.80
C ILE A 75 11.09 1.84 -4.47
N GLU A 76 11.76 2.83 -3.89
CA GLU A 76 13.18 2.75 -3.52
C GLU A 76 13.48 1.64 -2.50
N PRO A 77 12.70 1.46 -1.42
CA PRO A 77 12.82 0.30 -0.54
C PRO A 77 12.74 -1.04 -1.30
N CYS A 78 11.75 -1.21 -2.18
CA CYS A 78 11.59 -2.45 -2.95
C CYS A 78 12.73 -2.68 -3.95
N ARG A 79 13.25 -1.61 -4.59
CA ARG A 79 14.43 -1.69 -5.47
C ARG A 79 15.68 -2.10 -4.68
N SER A 80 15.86 -1.55 -3.49
CA SER A 80 16.99 -1.88 -2.60
C SER A 80 16.98 -3.36 -2.22
N ASP A 81 15.78 -3.92 -2.00
CA ASP A 81 15.57 -5.35 -1.76
C ASP A 81 15.53 -6.20 -3.05
N LYS A 82 15.80 -5.60 -4.21
CA LYS A 82 15.86 -6.27 -5.52
C LYS A 82 14.55 -6.97 -5.92
N TRP A 83 13.41 -6.40 -5.55
CA TRP A 83 12.11 -6.96 -5.94
C TRP A 83 11.95 -6.92 -7.46
N THR A 84 11.35 -7.96 -8.02
CA THR A 84 10.89 -7.93 -9.40
C THR A 84 9.58 -7.15 -9.49
N ALA A 85 9.17 -6.77 -10.69
CA ALA A 85 7.84 -6.21 -10.87
C ALA A 85 6.71 -7.21 -10.59
N GLY A 86 6.99 -8.52 -10.73
CA GLY A 86 6.09 -9.58 -10.28
C GLY A 86 5.86 -9.52 -8.78
N ASP A 87 6.93 -9.32 -8.01
CA ASP A 87 6.89 -9.17 -6.56
C ASP A 87 6.09 -7.94 -6.13
N MET A 88 6.32 -6.80 -6.79
CA MET A 88 5.52 -5.58 -6.58
C MET A 88 4.03 -5.80 -6.84
N ARG A 89 3.69 -6.42 -7.98
CA ARG A 89 2.30 -6.71 -8.34
C ARG A 89 1.66 -7.65 -7.33
N LEU A 90 2.39 -8.67 -6.90
CA LEU A 90 1.94 -9.67 -5.95
C LEU A 90 1.66 -9.04 -4.58
N TYR A 91 2.62 -8.29 -4.03
CA TYR A 91 2.48 -7.58 -2.76
C TYR A 91 1.29 -6.63 -2.78
N LEU A 92 1.20 -5.73 -3.77
CA LEU A 92 0.12 -4.75 -3.86
C LEU A 92 -1.26 -5.40 -3.99
N THR A 93 -1.35 -6.53 -4.69
CA THR A 93 -2.61 -7.29 -4.82
C THR A 93 -3.02 -7.88 -3.49
N HIS A 94 -2.11 -8.57 -2.79
CA HIS A 94 -2.42 -9.16 -1.49
C HIS A 94 -2.70 -8.10 -0.42
N TYR A 95 -1.96 -6.99 -0.44
CA TYR A 95 -2.20 -5.87 0.47
C TYR A 95 -3.57 -5.23 0.24
N THR A 96 -3.97 -5.01 -1.02
CA THR A 96 -5.32 -4.51 -1.36
C THR A 96 -6.39 -5.46 -0.82
N ASN A 97 -6.25 -6.75 -1.11
CA ASN A 97 -7.21 -7.78 -0.70
C ASN A 97 -7.28 -7.96 0.82
N SER A 98 -6.22 -7.65 1.57
CA SER A 98 -6.19 -7.82 3.02
C SER A 98 -7.20 -6.92 3.74
N ALA A 99 -7.52 -5.75 3.18
CA ALA A 99 -8.55 -4.87 3.74
C ALA A 99 -9.93 -5.53 3.72
N HIS A 100 -10.25 -6.30 2.67
CA HIS A 100 -11.52 -7.03 2.52
C HIS A 100 -11.72 -8.15 3.55
N ILE A 101 -10.63 -8.60 4.17
CA ILE A 101 -10.67 -9.64 5.21
C ILE A 101 -10.91 -9.02 6.59
N LEU A 102 -10.66 -7.72 6.75
CA LEU A 102 -10.90 -7.01 8.00
C LEU A 102 -12.39 -6.64 8.09
N ASP A 103 -13.20 -7.47 8.76
CA ASP A 103 -14.65 -7.25 8.94
C ASP A 103 -14.99 -5.87 9.56
N THR A 104 -14.06 -5.28 10.30
CA THR A 104 -14.21 -3.96 10.93
C THR A 104 -13.95 -2.79 9.97
N PHE A 105 -13.36 -3.04 8.80
CA PHE A 105 -13.01 -2.02 7.83
C PHE A 105 -14.18 -1.72 6.87
N LYS A 106 -14.96 -0.69 7.20
CA LYS A 106 -16.19 -0.32 6.48
C LYS A 106 -15.97 0.48 5.19
N HIS A 107 -14.72 0.77 4.84
CA HIS A 107 -14.36 1.69 3.75
C HIS A 107 -13.75 1.00 2.52
N GLN A 108 -14.15 -0.26 2.26
CA GLN A 108 -13.64 -1.09 1.16
C GLN A 108 -13.64 -0.37 -0.20
N VAL A 109 -14.76 0.27 -0.57
CA VAL A 109 -14.89 0.96 -1.87
C VAL A 109 -13.88 2.11 -2.03
N VAL A 110 -13.61 2.84 -0.95
CA VAL A 110 -12.64 3.95 -0.96
C VAL A 110 -11.22 3.39 -1.04
N TRP A 111 -10.96 2.31 -0.32
CA TRP A 111 -9.68 1.60 -0.35
C TRP A 111 -9.36 1.04 -1.73
N ASP A 112 -10.32 0.38 -2.39
CA ASP A 112 -10.12 -0.16 -3.73
C ASP A 112 -9.81 0.92 -4.76
N ARG A 113 -10.50 2.06 -4.69
CA ARG A 113 -10.22 3.21 -5.56
C ARG A 113 -8.81 3.76 -5.32
N TYR A 114 -8.44 3.96 -4.06
CA TYR A 114 -7.13 4.44 -3.68
C TYR A 114 -6.03 3.47 -4.14
N MET A 115 -6.12 2.19 -3.76
CA MET A 115 -5.15 1.16 -4.12
C MET A 115 -5.09 0.91 -5.62
N GLY A 116 -6.19 1.07 -6.36
CA GLY A 116 -6.21 0.99 -7.82
C GLY A 116 -5.30 2.05 -8.47
N VAL A 117 -5.39 3.31 -8.02
CA VAL A 117 -4.53 4.40 -8.49
C VAL A 117 -3.08 4.13 -8.11
N ILE A 118 -2.84 3.83 -6.83
CA ILE A 118 -1.50 3.55 -6.29
C ILE A 118 -0.81 2.41 -7.05
N LYS A 119 -1.51 1.30 -7.27
CA LYS A 119 -0.99 0.14 -8.00
C LYS A 119 -0.64 0.50 -9.44
N SER A 120 -1.49 1.27 -10.13
CA SER A 120 -1.20 1.75 -11.49
C SER A 120 0.03 2.66 -11.52
N CYS A 121 0.14 3.61 -10.59
CA CYS A 121 1.27 4.54 -10.52
C CYS A 121 2.58 3.81 -10.23
N ILE A 122 2.61 2.99 -9.17
CA ILE A 122 3.81 2.25 -8.77
C ILE A 122 4.26 1.33 -9.89
N LEU A 123 3.37 0.54 -10.50
CA LEU A 123 3.78 -0.41 -11.54
C LEU A 123 4.33 0.27 -12.79
N LYS A 124 3.83 1.47 -13.15
CA LYS A 124 4.39 2.27 -14.25
C LYS A 124 5.78 2.78 -13.87
N MET A 125 5.90 3.47 -12.74
CA MET A 125 7.16 4.09 -12.29
C MET A 125 8.24 3.06 -11.90
N TYR A 126 7.84 1.83 -11.57
CA TYR A 126 8.79 0.75 -11.26
C TYR A 126 9.47 0.20 -12.52
N HIS A 127 8.80 0.27 -13.67
CA HIS A 127 9.27 -0.34 -14.90
C HIS A 127 10.06 0.59 -15.83
N ASP A 128 10.08 1.90 -15.56
CA ASP A 128 10.27 2.95 -16.58
C ASP A 128 9.24 2.83 -17.73
#